data_AF-A0A6J1JXV0-F1
#
_entry.id   AF-A0A6J1JXV0-F1
#
_cell.length_a   1.000
_cell.length_b   1.000
_cell.length_c   1.000
_cell.angle_alpha   90.00
_cell.angle_beta   90.00
_cell.angle_gamma   90.00
#
_symmetry.space_group_name_H-M   'P 1'
#
loop_
_entity.id
_entity.type
_entity.pdbx_description
1 polymer ?
#
loop_
_entity_poly.entity_id
_entity_poly.type
_entity_poly.pdbx_seq_one_letter_code
_entity_poly.pdbx_strand_id
1 'polypeptide(L)'
;MEEYLQYMKTLRLQMSDVEDQVSKISVEEHMHFTTIRTMENDLTAAKSELKQLKEDAERMMRAKGEICSQILEQQRKITSLEHDICTLSQVKFETAKRGSETEGSYDTVGGISGTRIYCNLNYVVEERKDLLGKLESAKAKLSQVSKMKCAVVLENSKIGQSIEEVKNELNDFKPELRAMDDVTLEEESKALLSDKAGETEYSRSLQDQIAKLKEISHVIKCTCGKEYKTGISLST
;
A
#
# COMPACT_ATOMS: atom_id res chain seq x y z
N MET A 1 65.28 5.62 -24.62
CA MET A 1 64.93 4.38 -23.90
C MET A 1 64.17 4.71 -22.60
N GLU A 2 64.58 5.74 -21.87
CA GLU A 2 63.90 6.24 -20.66
C GLU A 2 62.42 6.64 -20.87
N GLU A 3 62.12 7.40 -21.94
CA GLU A 3 60.76 7.89 -22.23
C GLU A 3 59.73 6.77 -22.45
N TYR A 4 60.15 5.69 -23.12
CA TYR A 4 59.32 4.51 -23.33
C TYR A 4 59.01 3.78 -22.01
N LEU A 5 60.01 3.69 -21.13
CA LEU A 5 59.82 3.10 -19.81
C LEU A 5 58.87 3.95 -18.95
N GLN A 6 58.97 5.28 -19.05
CA GLN A 6 58.06 6.22 -18.40
C GLN A 6 56.62 5.99 -18.88
N TYR A 7 56.42 5.91 -20.20
CA TYR A 7 55.12 5.68 -20.81
C TYR A 7 54.49 4.35 -20.36
N MET A 8 55.27 3.26 -20.36
CA MET A 8 54.79 1.94 -19.91
C MET A 8 54.38 1.92 -18.43
N LYS A 9 55.08 2.68 -17.57
CA LYS A 9 54.70 2.84 -16.16
C LYS A 9 53.37 3.59 -16.03
N THR A 10 53.20 4.67 -16.79
CA THR A 10 51.96 5.45 -16.81
C THR A 10 50.78 4.60 -17.29
N LEU A 11 50.94 3.85 -18.37
CA LEU A 11 49.88 3.00 -18.89
C LEU A 11 49.46 1.91 -17.89
N ARG A 12 50.42 1.30 -17.19
CA ARG A 12 50.14 0.30 -16.14
C ARG A 12 49.36 0.92 -14.98
N LEU A 13 49.74 2.12 -14.55
CA LEU A 13 49.00 2.87 -13.53
C LEU A 13 47.56 3.11 -13.98
N GLN A 14 47.36 3.62 -15.18
CA GLN A 14 46.03 3.87 -15.74
C GLN A 14 45.18 2.59 -15.87
N MET A 15 45.77 1.47 -16.30
CA MET A 15 45.07 0.19 -16.35
C MET A 15 44.63 -0.29 -14.97
N SER A 16 45.51 -0.16 -13.96
CA SER A 16 45.18 -0.51 -12.58
C SER A 16 44.04 0.37 -12.05
N ASP A 17 44.09 1.68 -12.30
CA ASP A 17 43.04 2.62 -11.89
C ASP A 17 41.68 2.28 -12.53
N VAL A 18 41.69 1.85 -13.79
CA VAL A 18 40.47 1.42 -14.51
C VAL A 18 39.94 0.09 -13.96
N GLU A 19 40.81 -0.89 -13.70
CA GLU A 19 40.40 -2.17 -13.09
C GLU A 19 39.75 -1.96 -11.71
N ASP A 20 40.32 -1.06 -10.90
CA ASP A 20 39.77 -0.69 -9.59
C ASP A 20 38.41 0.02 -9.75
N GLN A 21 38.26 0.92 -10.72
CA GLN A 21 36.98 1.57 -11.01
C GLN A 21 35.92 0.56 -11.47
N VAL A 22 36.24 -0.36 -12.37
CA VAL A 22 35.31 -1.39 -12.85
C VAL A 22 34.84 -2.28 -11.71
N SER A 23 35.77 -2.66 -10.83
CA SER A 23 35.45 -3.46 -9.63
C SER A 23 34.50 -2.71 -8.70
N LYS A 24 34.73 -1.41 -8.48
CA LYS A 24 33.87 -0.57 -7.67
C LYS A 24 32.46 -0.43 -8.28
N ILE A 25 32.37 -0.11 -9.57
CA ILE A 25 31.10 0.05 -10.29
C ILE A 25 30.29 -1.25 -10.24
N SER A 26 30.93 -2.41 -10.44
CA SER A 26 30.27 -3.72 -10.39
C SER A 26 29.59 -4.00 -9.05
N VAL A 27 30.26 -3.67 -7.94
CA VAL A 27 29.69 -3.80 -6.59
C VAL A 27 28.51 -2.86 -6.39
N GLU A 28 28.62 -1.62 -6.86
CA GLU A 28 27.59 -0.59 -6.76
C GLU A 28 26.35 -0.95 -7.60
N GLU A 29 26.54 -1.44 -8.83
CA GLU A 29 25.48 -1.98 -9.69
C GLU A 29 24.76 -3.17 -9.05
N HIS A 30 25.50 -4.14 -8.49
CA HIS A 30 24.90 -5.28 -7.82
C HIS A 30 24.08 -4.86 -6.59
N MET A 31 24.55 -3.85 -5.85
CA MET A 31 23.82 -3.28 -4.73
C MET A 31 22.51 -2.65 -5.21
N HIS A 32 22.55 -1.79 -6.23
CA HIS A 32 21.37 -1.18 -6.82
C HIS A 32 20.37 -2.22 -7.33
N PHE A 33 20.84 -3.25 -8.04
CA PHE A 33 20.00 -4.34 -8.54
C PHE A 33 19.27 -5.06 -7.41
N THR A 34 19.97 -5.34 -6.30
CA THR A 34 19.37 -5.99 -5.14
C THR A 34 18.30 -5.10 -4.50
N THR A 35 18.57 -3.80 -4.36
CA THR A 35 17.61 -2.83 -3.83
C THR A 35 16.36 -2.72 -4.70
N ILE A 36 16.52 -2.62 -6.02
CA ILE A 36 15.40 -2.56 -6.98
C ILE A 36 14.53 -3.81 -6.84
N ARG A 37 15.14 -5.00 -6.82
CA ARG A 37 14.41 -6.26 -6.68
C ARG A 37 13.63 -6.34 -5.37
N THR A 38 14.18 -5.84 -4.27
CA THR A 38 13.46 -5.77 -3.00
C THR A 38 12.26 -4.82 -3.11
N MET A 39 12.43 -3.62 -3.69
CA MET A 39 11.34 -2.67 -3.89
C MET A 39 10.23 -3.22 -4.81
N GLU A 40 10.58 -3.96 -5.86
CA GLU A 40 9.61 -4.63 -6.73
C GLU A 40 8.74 -5.63 -5.95
N ASN A 41 9.36 -6.45 -5.10
CA ASN A 41 8.62 -7.39 -4.26
C ASN A 41 7.68 -6.65 -3.30
N ASP A 42 8.15 -5.62 -2.62
CA ASP A 42 7.34 -4.82 -1.69
C ASP A 42 6.17 -4.15 -2.42
N LEU A 43 6.39 -3.65 -3.64
CA LEU A 43 5.35 -3.06 -4.47
C LEU A 43 4.29 -4.08 -4.88
N THR A 44 4.70 -5.31 -5.23
CA THR A 44 3.75 -6.39 -5.53
C THR A 44 2.92 -6.79 -4.30
N ALA A 45 3.54 -6.83 -3.12
CA ALA A 45 2.85 -7.10 -1.86
C ALA A 45 1.83 -5.99 -1.54
N ALA A 46 2.25 -4.72 -1.58
CA ALA A 46 1.37 -3.58 -1.35
C ALA A 46 0.18 -3.54 -2.32
N LYS A 47 0.40 -3.87 -3.60
CA LYS A 47 -0.68 -3.97 -4.59
C LYS A 47 -1.71 -5.04 -4.24
N SER A 48 -1.26 -6.18 -3.71
CA SER A 48 -2.16 -7.25 -3.26
C SER A 48 -2.96 -6.84 -2.02
N GLU A 49 -2.34 -6.17 -1.05
CA GLU A 49 -3.00 -5.66 0.14
C GLU A 49 -4.07 -4.61 -0.20
N LEU A 50 -3.76 -3.69 -1.13
CA LEU A 50 -4.70 -2.67 -1.59
C LEU A 50 -5.94 -3.32 -2.25
N LYS A 51 -5.73 -4.36 -3.06
CA LYS A 51 -6.84 -5.13 -3.66
C LYS A 51 -7.73 -5.73 -2.57
N GLN A 52 -7.14 -6.36 -1.56
CA GLN A 52 -7.91 -6.95 -0.45
C GLN A 52 -8.65 -5.89 0.36
N LEU A 53 -8.01 -4.75 0.64
CA LEU A 53 -8.62 -3.63 1.37
C LEU A 53 -9.85 -3.07 0.62
N LYS A 54 -9.77 -2.99 -0.72
CA LYS A 54 -10.90 -2.58 -1.55
C LYS A 54 -12.08 -3.54 -1.40
N GLU A 55 -11.83 -4.84 -1.47
CA GLU A 55 -12.87 -5.87 -1.30
C GLU A 55 -13.49 -5.85 0.11
N ASP A 56 -12.68 -5.59 1.15
CA ASP A 56 -13.15 -5.38 2.53
C ASP A 56 -14.03 -4.13 2.65
N ALA A 57 -13.64 -3.02 2.03
CA ALA A 57 -14.41 -1.78 2.03
C ALA A 57 -15.78 -1.96 1.35
N GLU A 58 -15.85 -2.68 0.23
CA GLU A 58 -17.10 -3.01 -0.45
C GLU A 58 -18.00 -3.92 0.40
N ARG A 59 -17.43 -4.94 1.07
CA ARG A 59 -18.18 -5.78 2.02
C ARG A 59 -18.74 -4.96 3.17
N MET A 60 -17.95 -4.08 3.75
CA MET A 60 -18.38 -3.20 4.83
C MET A 60 -19.48 -2.24 4.38
N MET A 61 -19.38 -1.69 3.17
CA MET A 61 -20.40 -0.80 2.61
C MET A 61 -21.75 -1.52 2.46
N ARG A 62 -21.75 -2.77 1.98
CA ARG A 62 -22.95 -3.61 1.91
C ARG A 62 -23.57 -3.85 3.29
N ALA A 63 -22.76 -4.29 4.26
CA ALA A 63 -23.23 -4.53 5.63
C ALA A 63 -23.79 -3.27 6.30
N LYS A 64 -23.17 -2.10 6.06
CA LYS A 64 -23.69 -0.81 6.53
C LYS A 64 -25.08 -0.53 5.93
N GLY A 65 -25.27 -0.77 4.64
CA GLY A 65 -26.56 -0.60 3.97
C GLY A 65 -27.66 -1.47 4.57
N GLU A 66 -27.34 -2.73 4.88
CA GLU A 66 -28.26 -3.67 5.55
C GLU A 66 -28.64 -3.19 6.97
N ILE A 67 -27.66 -2.78 7.77
CA ILE A 67 -27.89 -2.24 9.12
C ILE A 67 -28.76 -0.98 9.07
N CYS A 68 -28.47 -0.05 8.15
CA CYS A 68 -29.29 1.16 7.99
C CYS A 68 -30.74 0.81 7.64
N SER A 69 -30.96 -0.21 6.80
CA SER A 69 -32.30 -0.69 6.45
C SER A 69 -33.04 -1.25 7.67
N GLN A 70 -32.37 -2.06 8.49
CA GLN A 70 -32.95 -2.60 9.73
C GLN A 70 -33.28 -1.51 10.75
N ILE A 71 -32.43 -0.49 10.90
CA ILE A 71 -32.69 0.65 11.80
C ILE A 71 -33.93 1.42 11.37
N LEU A 72 -34.06 1.71 10.07
CA LEU A 72 -35.23 2.41 9.54
C LEU A 72 -36.53 1.60 9.75
N GLU A 73 -36.46 0.29 9.59
CA GLU A 73 -37.60 -0.59 9.87
C GLU A 73 -38.00 -0.57 11.36
N GLN A 74 -37.01 -0.64 12.26
CA GLN A 74 -37.20 -0.54 13.71
C GLN A 74 -37.82 0.81 14.11
N GLN A 75 -37.31 1.93 13.56
CA GLN A 75 -37.88 3.26 13.81
C GLN A 75 -39.35 3.35 13.38
N ARG A 76 -39.72 2.78 12.23
CA ARG A 76 -41.11 2.74 11.77
C ARG A 76 -42.02 1.96 12.74
N LYS A 77 -41.55 0.83 13.28
CA LYS A 77 -42.28 0.05 14.29
C LYS A 77 -42.48 0.84 15.57
N ILE A 78 -41.45 1.56 16.04
CA ILE A 78 -41.53 2.40 17.24
C ILE A 78 -42.59 3.50 17.05
N THR A 79 -42.56 4.24 15.95
CA THR A 79 -43.55 5.30 15.68
C THR A 79 -44.98 4.77 15.62
N SER A 80 -45.19 3.57 15.07
CA SER A 80 -46.50 2.90 15.09
C SER A 80 -46.97 2.63 16.52
N LEU A 81 -46.10 2.04 17.35
CA LEU A 81 -46.42 1.72 18.73
C LEU A 81 -46.66 2.98 19.57
N GLU A 82 -45.91 4.06 19.35
CA GLU A 82 -46.13 5.35 20.02
C GLU A 82 -47.52 5.90 19.69
N HIS A 83 -47.96 5.80 18.43
CA HIS A 83 -49.31 6.20 18.02
C HIS A 83 -50.39 5.34 18.70
N ASP A 84 -50.20 4.02 18.75
CA ASP A 84 -51.12 3.10 19.43
C ASP A 84 -51.22 3.42 20.93
N ILE A 85 -50.10 3.71 21.60
CA ILE A 85 -50.06 4.11 23.01
C ILE A 85 -50.84 5.42 23.25
N CYS A 86 -50.66 6.42 22.38
CA CYS A 86 -51.41 7.67 22.45
C CYS A 86 -52.92 7.43 22.32
N THR A 87 -53.31 6.63 21.33
CA THR A 87 -54.72 6.30 21.07
C THR A 87 -55.34 5.54 22.24
N LEU A 88 -54.66 4.52 22.77
CA LEU A 88 -55.12 3.77 23.93
C LEU A 88 -55.25 4.65 25.18
N SER A 89 -54.33 5.59 25.38
CA SER A 89 -54.38 6.54 26.50
C SER A 89 -55.57 7.48 26.39
N GLN A 90 -55.88 7.95 25.18
CA GLN A 90 -57.06 8.77 24.92
C GLN A 90 -58.37 7.99 25.15
N VAL A 91 -58.47 6.76 24.62
CA VAL A 91 -59.64 5.89 24.83
C VAL A 91 -59.86 5.62 26.32
N LYS A 92 -58.80 5.38 27.11
CA LYS A 92 -58.90 5.21 28.56
C LYS A 92 -59.46 6.43 29.28
N PHE A 93 -59.08 7.63 28.84
CA PHE A 93 -59.62 8.87 29.42
C PHE A 93 -61.10 9.05 29.10
N GLU A 94 -61.51 8.74 27.85
CA GLU A 94 -62.90 8.82 27.41
C GLU A 94 -63.81 7.75 28.04
N THR A 95 -63.29 6.55 28.35
CA THR A 95 -64.05 5.53 29.09
C THR A 95 -64.15 5.84 30.57
N ALA A 96 -63.10 6.41 31.20
CA ALA A 96 -63.17 6.90 32.57
C ALA A 96 -64.20 8.04 32.73
N LYS A 97 -64.31 8.93 31.74
CA LYS A 97 -65.32 10.01 31.72
C LYS A 97 -66.75 9.49 31.56
N ARG A 98 -66.97 8.46 30.74
CA ARG A 98 -68.29 7.81 30.58
C ARG A 98 -68.74 7.05 31.83
N GLY A 99 -67.81 6.46 32.59
CA GLY A 99 -68.11 5.79 33.86
C GLY A 99 -68.59 6.75 34.97
N SER A 100 -68.33 8.06 34.86
CA SER A 100 -68.80 9.07 35.82
C SER A 100 -70.15 9.72 35.45
N GLU A 101 -70.68 9.48 34.25
CA GLU A 101 -71.95 10.07 33.78
C GLU A 101 -73.13 9.07 33.81
N THR A 102 -72.87 7.79 34.10
CA THR A 102 -73.89 6.75 34.30
C THR A 102 -73.66 6.00 35.61
N GLU A 103 -74.08 6.57 36.73
CA GLU A 103 -74.63 5.83 37.88
C GLU A 103 -75.16 6.81 38.93
N GLY A 104 -76.46 7.05 38.82
CA GLY A 104 -77.25 7.35 40.01
C GLY A 104 -77.60 6.03 40.70
N SER A 105 -77.49 6.08 42.03
CA SER A 105 -78.24 5.28 43.00
C SER A 105 -77.73 3.88 43.39
N TYR A 106 -77.67 3.78 44.73
CA TYR A 106 -77.66 2.66 45.68
C TYR A 106 -76.39 1.86 45.98
N ASP A 107 -76.15 1.79 47.29
CA ASP A 107 -75.11 1.07 48.02
C ASP A 107 -74.99 -0.39 47.60
N THR A 108 -73.76 -0.89 47.49
CA THR A 108 -73.30 -2.06 48.25
C THR A 108 -71.81 -2.31 48.04
N VAL A 109 -71.19 -2.72 49.14
CA VAL A 109 -69.82 -3.20 49.29
C VAL A 109 -69.48 -4.23 48.20
N GLY A 110 -68.50 -3.92 47.34
CA GLY A 110 -68.03 -4.83 46.29
C GLY A 110 -66.63 -4.44 45.84
N GLY A 111 -65.64 -5.24 46.23
CA GLY A 111 -64.24 -4.95 45.99
C GLY A 111 -63.86 -4.96 44.50
N ILE A 112 -62.92 -4.08 44.15
CA ILE A 112 -62.00 -4.34 43.06
C ILE A 112 -60.60 -4.17 43.63
N SER A 113 -59.98 -5.33 43.82
CA SER A 113 -58.57 -5.54 44.09
C SER A 113 -57.72 -4.52 43.34
N GLY A 114 -56.97 -3.71 44.09
CA GLY A 114 -55.85 -2.95 43.56
C GLY A 114 -54.83 -3.91 42.98
N THR A 115 -55.02 -4.29 41.72
CA THR A 115 -54.03 -5.04 40.96
C THR A 115 -52.88 -4.07 40.71
N ARG A 116 -51.97 -4.02 41.67
CA ARG A 116 -50.64 -3.44 41.50
C ARG A 116 -49.99 -4.27 40.40
N ILE A 117 -50.05 -3.76 39.17
CA ILE A 117 -49.36 -4.34 38.03
C ILE A 117 -47.87 -4.29 38.38
N TYR A 118 -47.34 -5.40 38.88
CA TYR A 118 -45.91 -5.67 38.83
C TYR A 118 -45.60 -5.87 37.34
N CYS A 119 -45.38 -4.78 36.61
CA CYS A 119 -44.60 -4.88 35.39
C CYS A 119 -43.26 -5.46 35.81
N ASN A 120 -42.93 -6.63 35.26
CA ASN A 120 -41.77 -7.43 35.59
C ASN A 120 -40.47 -6.59 35.49
N LEU A 121 -40.09 -5.94 36.59
CA LEU A 121 -39.00 -4.96 36.65
C LEU A 121 -37.66 -5.59 36.29
N ASN A 122 -37.51 -6.90 36.52
CA ASN A 122 -36.31 -7.66 36.19
C ASN A 122 -36.07 -7.81 34.68
N TYR A 123 -37.13 -7.89 33.86
CA TYR A 123 -36.98 -8.02 32.40
C TYR A 123 -36.44 -6.72 31.76
N VAL A 124 -36.97 -5.57 32.20
CA VAL A 124 -36.55 -4.24 31.71
C VAL A 124 -35.13 -3.87 32.17
N VAL A 125 -34.71 -4.34 33.36
CA VAL A 125 -33.36 -4.11 33.88
C VAL A 125 -32.31 -4.91 33.11
N GLU A 126 -32.58 -6.16 32.76
CA GLU A 126 -31.65 -6.98 31.98
C GLU A 126 -31.54 -6.52 30.51
N GLU A 127 -32.64 -6.14 29.85
CA GLU A 127 -32.59 -5.55 28.50
C GLU A 127 -31.81 -4.22 28.49
N ARG A 128 -31.99 -3.37 29.51
CA ARG A 128 -31.19 -2.14 29.65
C ARG A 128 -29.70 -2.42 29.84
N LYS A 129 -29.35 -3.48 30.55
CA LYS A 129 -27.96 -3.88 30.79
C LYS A 129 -27.29 -4.40 29.52
N ASP A 130 -28.00 -5.19 28.71
CA ASP A 130 -27.54 -5.63 27.38
C ASP A 130 -27.34 -4.43 26.42
N LEU A 131 -28.32 -3.52 26.38
CA LEU A 131 -28.22 -2.30 25.56
C LEU A 131 -27.06 -1.40 26.00
N LEU A 132 -26.82 -1.26 27.31
CA LEU A 132 -25.69 -0.50 27.84
C LEU A 132 -24.35 -1.13 27.42
N GLY A 133 -24.24 -2.47 27.45
CA GLY A 133 -23.06 -3.19 26.96
C GLY A 133 -22.79 -2.97 25.47
N LYS A 134 -23.85 -2.99 24.65
CA LYS A 134 -23.76 -2.67 23.21
C LYS A 134 -23.36 -1.22 22.97
N LEU A 135 -23.86 -0.28 23.76
CA LEU A 135 -23.50 1.14 23.67
C LEU A 135 -22.02 1.37 23.99
N GLU A 136 -21.50 0.80 25.07
CA GLU A 136 -20.08 0.91 25.42
C GLU A 136 -19.18 0.23 24.39
N SER A 137 -19.59 -0.92 23.85
CA SER A 137 -18.88 -1.57 22.72
C SER A 137 -18.85 -0.69 21.48
N ALA A 138 -19.98 -0.07 21.11
CA ALA A 138 -20.06 0.85 19.98
C ALA A 138 -19.19 2.10 20.18
N LYS A 139 -19.17 2.65 21.40
CA LYS A 139 -18.32 3.78 21.78
C LYS A 139 -16.83 3.44 21.68
N ALA A 140 -16.42 2.25 22.11
CA ALA A 140 -15.05 1.77 21.95
C ALA A 140 -14.65 1.63 20.47
N LYS A 141 -15.53 1.03 19.64
CA LYS A 141 -15.31 0.92 18.19
C LYS A 141 -15.21 2.30 17.52
N LEU A 142 -16.07 3.25 17.89
CA LEU A 142 -16.01 4.61 17.37
C LEU A 142 -14.70 5.32 17.74
N SER A 143 -14.22 5.14 18.98
CA SER A 143 -12.92 5.66 19.42
C SER A 143 -11.78 5.08 18.59
N GLN A 144 -11.81 3.77 18.31
CA GLN A 144 -10.81 3.12 17.45
C GLN A 144 -10.85 3.67 16.01
N VAL A 145 -12.04 3.81 15.42
CA VAL A 145 -12.21 4.39 14.07
C VAL A 145 -11.66 5.82 14.03
N SER A 146 -11.90 6.62 15.07
CA SER A 146 -11.35 7.97 15.16
C SER A 146 -9.82 7.97 15.16
N LYS A 147 -9.18 7.07 15.92
CA LYS A 147 -7.71 6.90 15.92
C LYS A 147 -7.18 6.49 14.55
N MET A 148 -7.81 5.51 13.91
CA MET A 148 -7.42 5.05 12.57
C MET A 148 -7.58 6.17 11.53
N LYS A 149 -8.64 6.97 11.62
CA LYS A 149 -8.84 8.15 10.76
C LYS A 149 -7.67 9.13 10.88
N CYS A 150 -7.24 9.45 12.11
CA CYS A 150 -6.10 10.34 12.30
C CYS A 150 -4.81 9.79 11.68
N ALA A 151 -4.56 8.48 11.79
CA ALA A 151 -3.41 7.84 11.18
C ALA A 151 -3.44 7.94 9.63
N VAL A 152 -4.59 7.66 9.02
CA VAL A 152 -4.76 7.78 7.55
C VAL A 152 -4.56 9.22 7.08
N VAL A 153 -5.07 10.21 7.81
CA VAL A 153 -4.88 11.63 7.49
C VAL A 153 -3.39 12.01 7.52
N LEU A 154 -2.64 11.49 8.50
CA LEU A 154 -1.21 11.74 8.60
C LEU A 154 -0.45 11.12 7.42
N GLU A 155 -0.73 9.86 7.07
CA GLU A 155 -0.10 9.19 5.93
C GLU A 155 -0.44 9.87 4.59
N ASN A 156 -1.69 10.32 4.40
CA ASN A 156 -2.07 11.11 3.23
C ASN A 156 -1.27 12.42 3.11
N SER A 157 -0.97 13.07 4.24
CA SER A 157 -0.13 14.27 4.23
C SER A 157 1.31 13.95 3.80
N LYS A 158 1.88 12.82 4.24
CA LYS A 158 3.22 12.39 3.83
C LYS A 158 3.27 12.04 2.34
N ILE A 159 2.29 11.27 1.86
CA ILE A 159 2.17 10.93 0.44
C ILE A 159 2.07 12.20 -0.41
N GLY A 160 1.29 13.18 0.03
CA GLY A 160 1.19 14.48 -0.64
C GLY A 160 2.54 15.21 -0.73
N GLN A 161 3.35 15.15 0.33
CA GLN A 161 4.71 15.72 0.30
C GLN A 161 5.61 14.97 -0.68
N SER A 162 5.63 13.64 -0.66
CA SER A 162 6.42 12.84 -1.59
C SER A 162 6.02 13.05 -3.06
N ILE A 163 4.73 13.27 -3.35
CA ILE A 163 4.26 13.60 -4.70
C ILE A 163 4.83 14.94 -5.17
N GLU A 164 4.85 15.96 -4.30
CA GLU A 164 5.40 17.27 -4.68
C GLU A 164 6.93 17.21 -4.86
N GLU A 165 7.63 16.40 -4.06
CA GLU A 165 9.07 16.12 -4.23
C GLU A 165 9.36 15.51 -5.62
N VAL A 166 8.67 14.42 -6.00
CA VAL A 166 8.83 13.78 -7.32
C VAL A 166 8.47 14.73 -8.46
N LYS A 167 7.44 15.57 -8.28
CA LYS A 167 7.04 16.56 -9.27
C LYS A 167 8.11 17.65 -9.46
N ASN A 168 8.82 18.03 -8.40
CA ASN A 168 9.94 18.97 -8.51
C ASN A 168 11.13 18.32 -9.24
N GLU A 169 11.45 17.06 -8.93
CA GLU A 169 12.47 16.30 -9.67
C GLU A 169 12.11 16.16 -11.15
N LEU A 170 10.83 15.95 -11.47
CA LEU A 170 10.35 15.93 -12.86
C LEU A 170 10.65 17.26 -13.57
N ASN A 171 10.60 18.38 -12.84
CA ASN A 171 10.90 19.71 -13.37
C ASN A 171 12.41 19.93 -13.66
N ASP A 172 13.30 19.08 -13.16
CA ASP A 172 14.73 19.15 -13.46
C ASP A 172 15.09 18.53 -14.83
N PHE A 173 14.22 17.68 -15.38
CA PHE A 173 14.44 17.12 -16.72
C PHE A 173 14.26 18.17 -17.83
N LYS A 174 14.78 17.85 -19.02
CA LYS A 174 14.57 18.71 -20.19
C LYS A 174 13.08 18.75 -20.59
N PRO A 175 12.54 19.90 -21.04
CA PRO A 175 11.13 20.01 -21.44
C PRO A 175 10.70 19.01 -22.50
N GLU A 176 11.61 18.67 -23.43
CA GLU A 176 11.36 17.71 -24.51
C GLU A 176 11.10 16.30 -23.97
N LEU A 177 11.82 15.90 -22.91
CA LEU A 177 11.62 14.61 -22.25
C LEU A 177 10.31 14.59 -21.45
N ARG A 178 9.94 15.70 -20.81
CA ARG A 178 8.65 15.82 -20.10
C ARG A 178 7.43 15.83 -21.02
N ALA A 179 7.61 16.31 -22.24
CA ALA A 179 6.54 16.40 -23.24
C ALA A 179 6.33 15.09 -24.01
N MET A 180 7.27 14.16 -23.90
CA MET A 180 7.19 12.82 -24.48
C MET A 180 6.18 11.98 -23.70
N ASP A 181 5.45 11.11 -24.39
CA ASP A 181 4.54 10.19 -23.73
C ASP A 181 5.28 9.01 -23.10
N ASP A 182 4.68 8.44 -22.05
CA ASP A 182 5.28 7.37 -21.25
C ASP A 182 5.67 6.14 -22.10
N VAL A 183 4.87 5.81 -23.13
CA VAL A 183 5.12 4.64 -23.99
C VAL A 183 6.37 4.86 -24.83
N THR A 184 6.47 6.01 -25.49
CA THR A 184 7.68 6.37 -26.25
C THR A 184 8.92 6.40 -25.35
N LEU A 185 8.80 6.94 -24.14
CA LEU A 185 9.92 7.02 -23.20
C LEU A 185 10.38 5.62 -22.72
N GLU A 186 9.44 4.71 -22.51
CA GLU A 186 9.71 3.30 -22.17
C GLU A 186 10.38 2.54 -23.33
N GLU A 187 9.91 2.75 -24.56
CA GLU A 187 10.50 2.15 -25.76
C GLU A 187 11.94 2.61 -25.99
N GLU A 188 12.22 3.92 -25.88
CA GLU A 188 13.57 4.48 -25.98
C GLU A 188 14.48 3.97 -24.86
N SER A 189 13.98 3.90 -23.63
CA SER A 189 14.73 3.32 -22.51
C SER A 189 15.13 1.86 -22.79
N LYS A 190 14.20 1.06 -23.33
CA LYS A 190 14.45 -0.32 -23.70
C LYS A 190 15.44 -0.46 -24.87
N ALA A 191 15.34 0.42 -25.87
CA ALA A 191 16.29 0.47 -26.98
C ALA A 191 17.72 0.77 -26.49
N LEU A 192 17.88 1.78 -25.63
CA LEU A 192 19.17 2.12 -25.02
C LEU A 192 19.75 0.97 -24.18
N LEU A 193 18.92 0.25 -23.43
CA LEU A 193 19.36 -0.93 -22.68
C LEU A 193 19.83 -2.07 -23.62
N SER A 194 19.15 -2.26 -24.74
CA SER A 194 19.54 -3.24 -25.75
C SER A 194 20.86 -2.87 -26.42
N ASP A 195 21.03 -1.60 -26.80
CA ASP A 195 22.29 -1.10 -27.38
C ASP A 195 23.43 -1.27 -26.39
N LYS A 196 23.19 -0.93 -25.12
CA LYS A 196 24.17 -1.13 -24.04
C LYS A 196 24.58 -2.59 -23.91
N ALA A 197 23.63 -3.52 -23.97
CA ALA A 197 23.92 -4.95 -23.94
C ALA A 197 24.79 -5.36 -25.15
N GLY A 198 24.43 -4.93 -26.35
CA GLY A 198 25.22 -5.19 -27.57
C GLY A 198 26.66 -4.66 -27.49
N GLU A 199 26.85 -3.44 -26.98
CA GLU A 199 28.18 -2.87 -26.74
C GLU A 199 29.01 -3.70 -25.76
N THR A 200 28.38 -4.21 -24.68
CA THR A 200 29.08 -5.05 -23.71
C THR A 200 29.48 -6.41 -24.28
N GLU A 201 28.64 -7.00 -25.14
CA GLU A 201 28.96 -8.26 -25.82
C GLU A 201 30.09 -8.09 -26.83
N TYR A 202 30.04 -7.02 -27.63
CA TYR A 202 31.11 -6.68 -28.56
C TYR A 202 32.44 -6.47 -27.83
N SER A 203 32.41 -5.70 -26.72
CA SER A 203 33.58 -5.48 -25.87
C SER A 203 34.16 -6.79 -25.31
N ARG A 204 33.29 -7.71 -24.87
CA ARG A 204 33.70 -9.03 -24.38
C ARG A 204 34.33 -9.88 -25.49
N SER A 205 33.75 -9.87 -26.68
CA SER A 205 34.31 -10.56 -27.85
C SER A 205 35.72 -10.06 -28.20
N LEU A 206 35.94 -8.74 -28.15
CA LEU A 206 37.26 -8.15 -28.37
C LEU A 206 38.27 -8.61 -27.31
N GLN A 207 37.88 -8.65 -26.04
CA GLN A 207 38.72 -9.16 -24.96
C GLN A 207 39.10 -10.63 -25.17
N ASP A 208 38.15 -11.46 -25.59
CA ASP A 208 38.39 -12.88 -25.90
C ASP A 208 39.36 -13.06 -27.08
N GLN A 209 39.22 -12.24 -28.13
CA GLN A 209 40.14 -12.25 -29.28
C GLN A 209 41.56 -11.86 -28.86
N ILE A 210 41.69 -10.83 -28.02
CA ILE A 210 42.98 -10.40 -27.47
C ILE A 210 43.61 -11.53 -26.63
N ALA A 211 42.82 -12.24 -25.81
CA ALA A 211 43.30 -13.36 -25.00
C ALA A 211 43.86 -14.50 -25.87
N LYS A 212 43.15 -14.88 -26.93
CA LYS A 212 43.61 -15.90 -27.89
C LYS A 212 44.92 -15.49 -28.57
N LEU A 213 45.05 -14.23 -28.97
CA LEU A 213 46.29 -13.72 -29.58
C LEU A 213 47.48 -13.74 -28.61
N LYS A 214 47.25 -13.51 -27.32
CA LYS A 214 48.28 -13.63 -26.28
C LYS A 214 48.75 -15.08 -26.09
N GLU A 215 47.85 -16.04 -26.20
CA GLU A 215 48.17 -17.48 -26.06
C GLU A 215 49.03 -18.01 -27.21
N ILE A 216 48.89 -17.45 -28.42
CA ILE A 216 49.64 -17.87 -29.62
C ILE A 216 51.10 -17.35 -29.61
N SER A 217 51.54 -16.57 -28.62
CA SER A 217 52.94 -16.12 -28.48
C SER A 217 53.89 -17.29 -28.14
N HIS A 218 54.46 -17.95 -29.15
CA HIS A 218 55.42 -19.05 -28.97
C HIS A 218 56.87 -18.56 -28.85
N VAL A 219 57.72 -19.37 -28.19
CA VAL A 219 59.17 -19.18 -28.13
C VAL A 219 59.84 -20.03 -29.20
N ILE A 220 60.50 -19.38 -30.16
CA ILE A 220 61.27 -20.05 -31.22
C ILE A 220 62.71 -20.20 -30.75
N LYS A 221 63.20 -21.44 -30.67
CA LYS A 221 64.61 -21.73 -30.42
C LYS A 221 65.40 -21.69 -31.72
N CYS A 222 66.37 -20.79 -31.79
CA CYS A 222 67.34 -20.78 -32.87
C CYS A 222 68.38 -21.89 -32.65
N THR A 223 68.90 -22.41 -33.76
CA THR A 223 69.96 -23.43 -33.79
C THR A 223 71.26 -22.99 -33.10
N CYS A 224 71.45 -21.69 -32.85
CA CYS A 224 72.55 -21.17 -32.03
C CYS A 224 72.30 -21.22 -30.51
N GLY A 225 71.18 -21.80 -30.06
CA GLY A 225 70.82 -21.93 -28.65
C GLY A 225 70.08 -20.74 -28.05
N LYS A 226 69.88 -19.64 -28.80
CA LYS A 226 69.11 -18.48 -28.35
C LYS A 226 67.60 -18.67 -28.56
N GLU A 227 66.82 -18.32 -27.56
CA GLU A 227 65.36 -18.31 -27.59
C GLU A 227 64.82 -16.92 -28.00
N TYR A 228 63.88 -16.89 -28.94
CA TYR A 228 63.21 -15.67 -29.39
C TYR A 228 61.71 -15.80 -29.14
N LYS A 229 61.14 -14.86 -28.38
CA LYS A 229 59.71 -14.82 -28.13
C LYS A 229 59.04 -14.08 -29.28
N THR A 230 58.32 -14.78 -30.16
CA THR A 230 57.49 -14.14 -31.19
C THR A 230 56.21 -13.69 -30.53
N GLY A 231 56.23 -12.48 -29.97
CA GLY A 231 55.02 -11.76 -29.56
C GLY A 231 54.50 -10.94 -30.73
N ILE A 232 53.18 -10.92 -30.92
CA ILE A 232 52.55 -9.96 -31.83
C ILE A 232 52.75 -8.58 -31.20
N SER A 233 53.64 -7.78 -31.78
CA SER A 233 53.72 -6.36 -31.49
C SER A 233 52.47 -5.71 -32.09
N LEU A 234 51.41 -5.63 -31.30
CA LEU A 234 50.35 -4.66 -31.54
C LEU A 234 51.00 -3.28 -31.35
N SER A 235 51.54 -2.76 -32.44
CA SER A 235 52.01 -1.38 -32.52
C SER A 235 50.78 -0.52 -32.29
N THR A 236 50.77 0.18 -31.16
CA THR A 236 49.82 1.25 -30.88
C THR A 236 50.53 2.56 -31.19
#